data_AF-A0A7V9IWD3-F1
#
_entry.id   AF-A0A7V9IWD3-F1
#
_cell.length_a   1.000
_cell.length_b   1.000
_cell.length_c   1.000
_cell.angle_alpha   90.00
_cell.angle_beta   90.00
_cell.angle_gamma   90.00
#
_symmetry.space_group_name_H-M   'P 1'
#
loop_
_entity.id
_entity.type
_entity.pdbx_description
1 polymer ?
#
loop_
_entity_poly.entity_id
_entity_poly.type
_entity_poly.pdbx_seq_one_letter_code
_entity_poly.pdbx_strand_id
1 'polypeptide(L)' 'VRSRDPALARWQDRLHGPWWVFGHGCHCNRDTAATLSASPLEIEHDEWAEVPGALPLVKPMYTGVARAR' A
#
# COMPACT_ATOMS: atom_id res chain seq x y z
N VAL A 1 2.00 1.04 -0.52
CA VAL A 1 0.72 0.31 -0.71
C VAL A 1 0.83 -0.44 -2.02
N ARG A 2 0.45 -1.72 -2.03
CA ARG A 2 0.48 -2.54 -3.23
C ARG A 2 -0.45 -1.96 -4.30
N SER A 3 0.06 -1.79 -5.52
CA SER A 3 -0.73 -1.37 -6.67
C SER A 3 -1.75 -2.42 -7.05
N ARG A 4 -2.94 -2.00 -7.50
CA ARG A 4 -3.92 -2.89 -8.11
C ARG A 4 -3.57 -3.26 -9.56
N ASP A 5 -2.72 -2.47 -10.21
CA ASP A 5 -2.17 -2.85 -11.52
C ASP A 5 -1.12 -3.97 -11.32
N PRO A 6 -1.35 -5.18 -11.89
CA PRO A 6 -0.44 -6.30 -11.75
C PRO A 6 0.98 -6.01 -12.28
N ALA A 7 1.13 -5.16 -13.31
CA ALA A 7 2.44 -4.85 -13.85
C ALA A 7 3.27 -4.01 -12.88
N LEU A 8 2.67 -2.95 -12.34
CA LEU A 8 3.31 -2.12 -11.32
C LEU A 8 3.53 -2.88 -10.00
N ALA A 9 2.59 -3.75 -9.59
CA ALA A 9 2.76 -4.58 -8.40
C ALA A 9 3.99 -5.49 -8.47
N ARG A 10 4.24 -6.11 -9.64
CA ARG A 10 5.46 -6.90 -9.87
C ARG A 10 6.73 -6.05 -9.78
N TRP A 11 6.68 -4.79 -10.21
CA TRP A 11 7.79 -3.86 -10.05
C TRP A 11 8.00 -3.46 -8.59
N GLN A 12 6.92 -3.25 -7.83
CA GLN A 12 7.01 -3.03 -6.38
C GLN A 12 7.68 -4.22 -5.69
N ASP A 13 7.35 -5.45 -6.06
CA ASP A 13 8.01 -6.65 -5.51
C ASP A 13 9.50 -6.72 -5.84
N ARG A 14 9.88 -6.41 -7.09
CA ARG A 14 11.28 -6.41 -7.53
C ARG A 14 12.12 -5.32 -6.86
N LEU A 15 11.53 -4.15 -6.66
CA LEU A 15 12.22 -2.98 -6.09
C LEU A 15 12.05 -2.88 -4.57
N HIS A 16 11.36 -3.82 -3.93
CA HIS A 16 11.08 -3.78 -2.49
C HIS A 16 12.36 -3.71 -1.66
N GLY A 17 13.35 -4.56 -1.93
CA GLY A 17 14.62 -4.58 -1.19
C GLY A 17 15.39 -3.24 -1.25
N PRO A 18 15.70 -2.72 -2.46
CA PRO A 18 16.30 -1.40 -2.59
C PRO A 18 15.46 -0.30 -1.94
N TRP A 19 14.14 -0.31 -2.17
CA TRP A 19 13.22 0.69 -1.61
C TRP A 19 13.16 0.64 -0.08
N TRP A 20 13.26 -0.54 0.52
CA TRP A 20 13.29 -0.70 1.97
C TRP A 20 14.45 0.08 2.60
N VAL A 21 15.62 0.06 1.98
CA VAL A 21 16.81 0.77 2.46
C VAL A 21 16.64 2.28 2.26
N PHE A 22 16.31 2.73 1.04
CA PHE A 22 16.18 4.16 0.73
C PHE A 22 14.98 4.83 1.41
N GLY A 23 13.87 4.10 1.53
CA GLY A 23 12.62 4.55 2.14
C GLY A 23 12.59 4.34 3.66
N HIS A 24 13.74 4.16 4.32
CA HIS A 24 13.87 4.00 5.77
C HIS A 24 12.91 2.97 6.39
N GLY A 25 12.83 1.78 5.78
CA GLY A 25 11.92 0.72 6.23
C GLY A 25 10.50 0.82 5.66
N CYS A 26 10.31 1.55 4.56
CA CYS A 26 9.01 1.58 3.87
C CYS A 26 8.79 0.29 3.05
N HIS A 27 7.64 -0.38 3.23
CA HIS A 27 7.19 -1.45 2.33
C HIS A 27 6.35 -0.89 1.16
N CYS A 28 6.95 -0.68 -0.01
CA CYS A 28 6.22 -0.22 -1.20
C CYS A 28 5.13 -1.21 -1.64
N ASN A 29 5.34 -2.52 -1.47
CA ASN A 29 4.49 -3.60 -1.94
C ASN A 29 3.53 -4.20 -0.89
N ARG A 30 3.42 -3.61 0.31
CA ARG A 30 2.48 -4.10 1.34
C ARG A 30 1.04 -3.91 0.89
N ASP A 31 0.27 -4.99 0.91
CA ASP A 31 -1.17 -4.96 0.68
C ASP A 31 -1.88 -4.46 1.95
N THR A 32 -2.13 -3.15 2.01
CA THR A 32 -2.74 -2.50 3.17
C THR A 32 -4.16 -2.99 3.41
N ALA A 33 -4.96 -3.15 2.35
CA ALA A 33 -6.35 -3.58 2.48
C ALA A 33 -6.41 -5.02 3.04
N ALA A 34 -5.65 -5.95 2.46
CA ALA A 34 -5.59 -7.32 2.96
C ALA A 34 -5.04 -7.39 4.40
N THR A 35 -4.04 -6.57 4.73
CA THR A 35 -3.48 -6.49 6.10
C THR A 35 -4.53 -6.03 7.11
N LEU A 36 -5.33 -5.01 6.77
CA LEU A 36 -6.39 -4.50 7.64
C LEU A 36 -7.52 -5.52 7.79
N SER A 37 -7.95 -6.16 6.70
CA SER A 37 -8.99 -7.21 6.75
C SER A 37 -8.58 -8.43 7.57
N ALA A 38 -7.27 -8.72 7.68
CA ALA A 38 -6.74 -9.80 8.52
C ALA A 38 -6.54 -9.41 10.00
N SER A 39 -6.77 -8.15 10.35
CA SER A 39 -6.61 -7.63 11.72
C SER A 39 -7.94 -7.67 12.51
N PRO A 40 -7.93 -7.38 13.82
CA PRO A 40 -9.15 -7.20 14.63
C PRO A 40 -9.97 -5.93 14.31
N LEU A 41 -9.64 -5.22 13.23
CA LEU A 41 -10.35 -4.02 12.80
C LEU A 41 -11.52 -4.37 11.88
N GLU A 42 -12.56 -3.55 11.94
CA GLU A 42 -13.67 -3.51 11.00
C GLU A 42 -13.56 -2.23 10.16
N ILE A 43 -13.39 -2.37 8.85
CA ILE A 43 -13.30 -1.25 7.91
C ILE A 43 -14.72 -0.71 7.69
N GLU A 44 -14.95 0.56 8.03
CA GLU A 44 -16.26 1.21 7.86
C GLU A 44 -16.42 1.79 6.46
N HIS A 45 -15.38 2.47 5.99
CA HIS A 45 -15.28 2.97 4.63
C HIS A 45 -13.82 3.10 4.23
N ASP A 46 -13.57 2.87 2.95
CA ASP A 46 -12.26 3.01 2.34
C ASP A 46 -12.35 3.60 0.94
N GLU A 47 -11.25 4.20 0.52
CA GLU A 47 -11.04 4.66 -0.83
C GLU A 47 -9.62 4.35 -1.29
N TRP A 48 -9.53 4.12 -2.60
CA TRP A 48 -8.27 3.96 -3.29
C TRP A 48 -8.01 5.20 -4.10
N ALA A 49 -6.79 5.70 -3.98
CA ALA A 49 -6.39 6.95 -4.58
C ALA A 49 -4.91 6.88 -4.98
N GLU A 50 -4.41 8.01 -5.48
CA GLU A 50 -3.02 8.17 -5.85
C GLU A 50 -2.45 9.42 -5.18
N VAL A 51 -1.20 9.34 -4.73
CA VAL A 51 -0.48 10.50 -4.19
C VAL A 51 -0.03 11.40 -5.36
N PRO A 52 -0.49 12.66 -5.45
CA PRO A 52 -0.09 13.56 -6.53
C PRO A 52 1.42 13.81 -6.52
N GLY A 53 2.06 13.76 -7.69
CA GLY A 53 3.50 14.01 -7.86
C GLY A 53 4.42 12.88 -7.35
N ALA A 54 3.87 11.81 -6.78
CA ALA A 54 4.67 10.67 -6.33
C ALA A 54 5.15 9.80 -7.51
N LEU A 55 6.30 9.16 -7.32
CA LEU A 55 6.83 8.15 -8.26
C LEU A 55 5.84 6.98 -8.37
N PRO A 56 5.65 6.38 -9.57
CA PRO A 56 4.72 5.26 -9.77
C PRO A 56 4.85 4.14 -8.73
N LEU A 57 6.08 3.86 -8.29
CA LEU A 57 6.37 2.84 -7.28
C LEU A 57 5.64 3.04 -5.94
N VAL A 58 5.41 4.29 -5.54
CA VAL A 58 4.79 4.68 -4.25
C VAL A 58 3.57 5.58 -4.42
N LYS A 59 3.14 5.79 -5.66
CA LYS A 59 1.93 6.53 -6.00
C LYS A 59 0.65 5.91 -5.44
N PRO A 60 0.46 4.57 -5.42
CA PRO A 60 -0.77 3.98 -4.91
C PRO A 60 -1.03 4.34 -3.45
N MET A 61 -2.26 4.75 -3.16
CA MET A 61 -2.73 5.14 -1.83
C MET A 61 -4.02 4.38 -1.49
N TYR A 62 -4.15 4.07 -0.21
CA TYR A 62 -5.35 3.50 0.40
C TYR A 62 -5.61 4.27 1.68
N THR A 63 -6.81 4.85 1.81
CA THR A 63 -7.20 5.64 2.98
C THR A 63 -8.64 5.29 3.37
N GLY A 64 -9.02 5.56 4.62
CA GLY A 64 -10.32 5.17 5.14
C GLY A 64 -10.37 5.23 6.65
N VAL A 65 -11.50 4.76 7.20
CA VAL A 65 -11.74 4.65 8.64
C VAL A 65 -12.04 3.21 9.00
N ALA A 66 -11.44 2.76 10.10
CA ALA A 66 -11.70 1.47 10.69
C ALA A 66 -11.86 1.61 12.20
N ARG A 67 -12.68 0.73 12.79
CA ARG A 67 -12.87 0.64 14.24
C ARG A 67 -12.41 -0.71 14.77
N ALA A 68 -12.03 -0.74 16.05
CA ALA A 68 -11.83 -2.02 16.73
C ALA A 68 -13.17 -2.76 16.79
N ARG A 69 -13.11 -4.08 16.59
CA ARG A 69 -14.23 -4.97 16.91
C ARG A 69 -14.40 -5.13 18.42
#